data_AF-A0A9P8EN67-F1
#
_entry.id   AF-A0A9P8EN67-F1
#
_cell.length_a   1.000
_cell.length_b   1.000
_cell.length_c   1.000
_cell.angle_alpha   90.00
_cell.angle_beta   90.00
_cell.angle_gamma   90.00
#
_symmetry.space_group_name_H-M   'P 1'
#
loop_
_entity.id
_entity.type
_entity.pdbx_description
1 polymer ?
#
loop_
_entity_poly.entity_id
_entity_poly.type
_entity_poly.pdbx_seq_one_letter_code
_entity_poly.pdbx_strand_id
1 'polypeptide(L)'
;MVKRRASDALEDDERKTKRQDANNPDRLSRLSHELTLRVLSFLPVPDLIICQSVSRHFHRLAGDSQLWKALYYNRFVRPRASRIPGINESGVPAESLWYSSKLSKWLDEDNLVRRGKETNWKRQYKTRHNWTKGTCGVSEVPVSPEPSVPPTLLQMHDGIIVMADNLHGLRAWSSQSGRDMLATTKFPGNTSPPSALAVDSAPSPSSTIAIAVGFQDGSFTVYHLNIHQRRFYFRYSHEPSSNGMISATALSFPYLATMTAGQLLSFYKFMPDKHEASEDTALDPPLLLQSLHSRTVWPPLTLSIRPQPDSVLVSIAYSLPTYLSGWTVGIQEMRLTSDGTLIESRLTSAIDQNYRPLTFNSSNPPATPAPQTIPPFGHFNTSEANQIHSKPTSLSYSHPYLLVSHPDNTLTLYLVSSTTDSLKISPGNRLWGHTSSVSGAHVGGRGKAVSVSTRGDELRIWELEGGFASASARRRLAAGELSVQLRPENPSLSSIDKESTATLKTSGIGLGLALKDRDIDETSMTRGFIGFDDEKVVVLRERHCGNQALVIYDFT
;
A
#
# COMPACT_ATOMS: atom_id res chain seq x y z
N MET A 1 38.00 40.64 -69.68
CA MET A 1 38.20 42.07 -69.34
C MET A 1 36.85 42.55 -68.82
N VAL A 2 36.60 43.01 -67.58
CA VAL A 2 37.40 43.66 -66.53
C VAL A 2 36.86 43.23 -65.15
N LYS A 3 37.72 43.40 -64.15
CA LYS A 3 37.71 42.95 -62.74
C LYS A 3 36.74 43.74 -61.81
N ARG A 4 36.31 43.04 -60.74
CA ARG A 4 36.04 43.49 -59.34
C ARG A 4 34.79 44.37 -59.11
N ARG A 5 34.03 44.23 -58.02
CA ARG A 5 34.44 43.90 -56.63
C ARG A 5 33.23 43.41 -55.82
N ALA A 6 33.50 42.46 -54.91
CA ALA A 6 32.60 42.00 -53.86
C ALA A 6 32.39 43.07 -52.77
N SER A 7 31.22 43.04 -52.15
CA SER A 7 31.01 43.49 -50.78
C SER A 7 30.14 42.44 -50.08
N ASP A 8 30.80 41.68 -49.20
CA ASP A 8 30.17 40.91 -48.13
C ASP A 8 29.32 41.84 -47.26
N ALA A 9 28.05 41.48 -47.10
CA ALA A 9 27.27 41.86 -45.94
C ALA A 9 26.51 40.61 -45.49
N LEU A 10 26.98 40.04 -44.38
CA LEU A 10 26.35 38.96 -43.64
C LEU A 10 24.96 39.42 -43.20
N GLU A 11 23.92 38.91 -43.84
CA GLU A 11 22.56 39.00 -43.32
C GLU A 11 22.42 37.97 -42.18
N ASP A 12 22.70 38.43 -40.94
CA ASP A 12 22.21 37.78 -39.74
C ASP A 12 20.68 37.87 -39.75
N ASP A 13 20.03 36.71 -39.89
CA ASP A 13 18.58 36.52 -39.84
C ASP A 13 18.07 36.75 -38.40
N GLU A 14 18.01 38.02 -37.99
CA GLU A 14 17.31 38.44 -36.78
C GLU A 14 15.82 38.16 -36.93
N ARG A 15 15.39 37.02 -36.35
CA ARG A 15 13.99 36.68 -36.13
C ARG A 15 13.25 37.86 -35.52
N LYS A 16 12.41 38.51 -36.33
CA LYS A 16 11.47 39.57 -35.98
C LYS A 16 10.77 39.29 -34.64
N THR A 17 11.22 39.94 -33.58
CA THR A 17 10.54 39.97 -32.29
C THR A 17 9.30 40.85 -32.39
N LYS A 18 8.14 40.27 -32.04
CA LYS A 18 6.88 40.96 -31.80
C LYS A 18 7.10 42.25 -30.99
N ARG A 19 6.45 43.34 -31.41
CA ARG A 19 6.42 44.66 -30.75
C ARG A 19 6.42 44.51 -29.23
N GLN A 20 7.50 44.94 -28.58
CA GLN A 20 7.58 45.07 -27.12
C GLN A 20 6.94 46.41 -26.71
N ASP A 21 5.97 46.36 -25.78
CA ASP A 21 5.47 47.56 -25.12
C ASP A 21 6.59 48.20 -24.30
N ALA A 22 6.91 49.45 -24.60
CA ALA A 22 8.08 50.15 -24.08
C ALA A 22 8.01 50.52 -22.58
N ASN A 23 6.92 50.20 -21.88
CA ASN A 23 6.68 50.68 -20.51
C ASN A 23 6.95 49.66 -19.39
N ASN A 24 7.31 48.41 -19.73
CA ASN A 24 7.77 47.45 -18.73
C ASN A 24 8.83 46.50 -19.34
N PRO A 25 10.13 46.83 -19.24
CA PRO A 25 11.16 45.99 -19.84
C PRO A 25 11.18 44.64 -19.13
N ASP A 26 11.09 43.55 -19.88
CA ASP A 26 11.27 42.21 -19.35
C ASP A 26 12.72 42.04 -18.86
N ARG A 27 12.91 42.25 -17.55
CA ARG A 27 14.21 42.15 -16.88
C ARG A 27 14.62 40.72 -16.61
N LEU A 28 13.67 39.77 -16.62
CA LEU A 28 13.92 38.39 -16.26
C LEU A 28 14.39 37.56 -17.47
N SER A 29 13.91 37.85 -18.68
CA SER A 29 14.40 37.17 -19.90
C SER A 29 15.83 37.55 -20.30
N ARG A 30 16.36 38.66 -19.74
CA ARG A 30 17.75 39.09 -19.94
C ARG A 30 18.76 38.41 -19.00
N LEU A 31 18.28 37.71 -17.97
CA LEU A 31 19.14 37.01 -17.01
C LEU A 31 19.65 35.69 -17.61
N SER A 32 20.84 35.27 -17.20
CA SER A 32 21.34 33.93 -17.52
C SER A 32 20.42 32.85 -16.95
N HIS A 33 20.33 31.70 -17.62
CA HIS A 33 19.49 30.57 -17.17
C HIS A 33 19.75 30.16 -15.70
N GLU A 34 21.01 30.16 -15.24
CA GLU A 34 21.38 29.82 -13.86
C GLU A 34 20.83 30.81 -12.82
N LEU A 35 20.94 32.10 -13.09
CA LEU A 35 20.38 33.14 -12.22
C LEU A 35 18.85 33.05 -12.16
N THR A 36 18.20 32.80 -13.30
CA THR A 36 16.76 32.61 -13.35
C THR A 36 16.34 31.36 -12.58
N LEU A 37 17.04 30.24 -12.72
CA LEU A 37 16.80 29.02 -11.92
C LEU A 37 16.99 29.27 -10.42
N ARG A 38 18.01 30.04 -10.03
CA ARG A 38 18.23 30.41 -8.64
C ARG A 38 17.10 31.26 -8.09
N VAL A 39 16.59 32.22 -8.85
CA VAL A 39 15.41 33.03 -8.48
C VAL A 39 14.18 32.13 -8.33
N LEU A 40 13.94 31.23 -9.30
CA LEU A 40 12.82 30.28 -9.26
C LEU A 40 12.91 29.31 -8.07
N SER A 41 14.12 28.98 -7.60
CA SER A 41 14.31 28.09 -6.43
C SER A 41 13.78 28.64 -5.11
N PHE A 42 13.58 29.96 -5.01
CA PHE A 42 13.01 30.59 -3.83
C PHE A 42 11.48 30.71 -3.86
N LEU A 43 10.85 30.43 -5.00
CA LEU A 43 9.40 30.57 -5.16
C LEU A 43 8.64 29.36 -4.57
N PRO A 44 7.45 29.60 -3.99
CA PRO A 44 6.58 28.51 -3.59
C PRO A 44 5.95 27.83 -4.82
N VAL A 45 5.48 26.60 -4.65
CA VAL A 45 4.98 25.77 -5.76
C VAL A 45 3.84 26.41 -6.58
N PRO A 46 2.84 27.09 -5.99
CA PRO A 46 1.80 27.76 -6.78
C PRO A 46 2.36 28.79 -7.76
N ASP A 47 3.28 29.63 -7.29
CA ASP A 47 3.90 30.69 -8.10
C ASP A 47 4.77 30.10 -9.20
N LEU A 48 5.43 28.98 -8.93
CA LEU A 48 6.25 28.25 -9.89
C LEU A 48 5.39 27.64 -11.01
N ILE A 49 4.19 27.16 -10.70
CA ILE A 49 3.20 26.71 -11.70
C ILE A 49 2.69 27.88 -12.54
N ILE A 50 2.40 29.03 -11.91
CA ILE A 50 2.00 30.24 -12.65
C ILE A 50 3.12 30.69 -13.59
N CYS A 51 4.38 30.65 -13.13
CA CYS A 51 5.54 30.98 -13.95
C CYS A 51 5.63 30.08 -15.20
N GLN A 52 5.24 28.79 -15.10
CA GLN A 52 5.22 27.89 -16.26
C GLN A 52 4.21 28.29 -17.35
N SER A 53 3.16 29.06 -17.02
CA SER A 53 2.18 29.54 -18.00
C SER A 53 2.51 30.90 -18.61
N VAL A 54 3.53 31.61 -18.11
CA VAL A 54 3.88 32.96 -18.57
C VAL A 54 4.55 32.97 -19.96
N SER A 55 5.51 32.08 -20.19
CA SER A 55 6.30 32.05 -21.44
C SER A 55 6.92 30.68 -21.69
N ARG A 56 7.24 30.36 -22.95
CA ARG A 56 7.95 29.11 -23.33
C ARG A 56 9.32 28.98 -22.67
N HIS A 57 9.98 30.10 -22.37
CA HIS A 57 11.27 30.10 -21.68
C HIS A 57 11.11 29.70 -20.21
N PHE A 58 10.19 30.37 -19.50
CA PHE A 58 9.84 30.04 -18.12
C PHE A 58 9.22 28.64 -17.98
N HIS A 59 8.47 28.18 -18.98
CA HIS A 59 7.94 26.82 -19.01
C HIS A 59 9.06 25.76 -18.91
N ARG A 60 10.17 25.97 -19.64
CA ARG A 60 11.33 25.07 -19.58
C ARG A 60 12.08 25.19 -18.25
N LEU A 61 12.36 26.41 -17.78
CA LEU A 61 13.15 26.62 -16.56
C LEU A 61 12.39 26.24 -15.28
N ALA A 62 11.13 26.67 -15.15
CA ALA A 62 10.29 26.26 -14.03
C ALA A 62 9.86 24.79 -14.15
N GLY A 63 10.01 24.16 -15.31
CA GLY A 63 9.84 22.74 -15.52
C GLY A 63 11.07 21.89 -15.17
N ASP A 64 12.20 22.51 -14.80
CA ASP A 64 13.47 21.82 -14.66
C ASP A 64 13.47 20.74 -13.57
N SER A 65 14.08 19.60 -13.88
CA SER A 65 14.07 18.41 -13.02
C SER A 65 14.78 18.64 -11.67
N GLN A 66 15.84 19.46 -11.63
CA GLN A 66 16.61 19.71 -10.41
C GLN A 66 15.88 20.64 -9.45
N LEU A 67 15.15 21.61 -9.99
CA LEU A 67 14.29 22.49 -9.21
C LEU A 67 13.21 21.69 -8.46
N TRP A 68 12.50 20.82 -9.19
CA TRP A 68 11.48 19.95 -8.58
C TRP A 68 12.06 18.90 -7.64
N LYS A 69 13.26 18.38 -7.92
CA LYS A 69 14.00 17.52 -7.01
C LYS A 69 14.30 18.24 -5.70
N ALA A 70 14.84 19.46 -5.74
CA ALA A 70 15.15 20.23 -4.54
C ALA A 70 13.89 20.50 -3.70
N LEU A 71 12.78 20.89 -4.33
CA LEU A 71 11.50 21.10 -3.66
C LEU A 71 10.95 19.80 -3.04
N TYR A 72 11.05 18.68 -3.76
CA TYR A 72 10.66 17.37 -3.26
C TYR A 72 11.46 16.98 -2.01
N TYR A 73 12.79 17.09 -2.07
CA TYR A 73 13.66 16.75 -0.96
C TYR A 73 13.41 17.66 0.24
N ASN A 74 13.29 18.97 0.04
CA ASN A 74 13.05 19.91 1.13
C ASN A 74 11.70 19.69 1.82
N ARG A 75 10.65 19.34 1.07
CA ARG A 75 9.31 19.19 1.63
C ARG A 75 9.05 17.82 2.23
N PHE A 76 9.47 16.75 1.55
CA PHE A 76 9.08 15.38 1.92
C PHE A 76 10.23 14.59 2.57
N VAL A 77 11.46 14.74 2.08
CA VAL A 77 12.61 13.94 2.54
C VAL A 77 13.27 14.54 3.77
N ARG A 78 13.56 15.84 3.77
CA ARG A 78 14.32 16.52 4.83
C ARG A 78 13.64 16.43 6.20
N PRO A 79 12.32 16.66 6.34
CA PRO A 79 11.64 16.50 7.62
C PRO A 79 11.64 15.05 8.11
N ARG A 80 11.73 14.06 7.20
CA ARG A 80 11.79 12.63 7.55
C ARG A 80 13.21 12.22 7.94
N ALA A 81 14.21 12.62 7.17
CA ALA A 81 15.62 12.34 7.44
C ALA A 81 16.07 12.92 8.79
N SER A 82 15.66 14.15 9.13
CA SER A 82 15.98 14.74 10.44
C SER A 82 15.33 14.03 11.64
N ARG A 83 14.40 13.08 11.41
CA ARG A 83 13.69 12.32 12.45
C ARG A 83 14.27 10.94 12.69
N ILE A 84 15.22 10.47 11.85
CA ILE A 84 15.91 9.19 12.04
C ILE A 84 16.98 9.39 13.13
N PRO A 85 16.92 8.64 14.26
CA PRO A 85 17.96 8.67 15.28
C PRO A 85 19.32 8.28 14.66
N GLY A 86 20.38 9.05 14.94
CA GLY A 86 21.76 8.81 14.44
C GLY A 86 22.22 9.70 13.28
N ILE A 87 21.32 10.35 12.53
CA ILE A 87 21.73 11.27 11.44
C ILE A 87 22.36 12.55 12.00
N ASN A 88 21.83 13.08 13.10
CA ASN A 88 22.38 14.27 13.77
C ASN A 88 23.70 13.98 14.52
N GLU A 89 23.99 12.72 14.86
CA GLU A 89 25.22 12.31 15.57
C GLU A 89 26.39 12.06 14.60
N SER A 90 26.09 11.80 13.33
CA SER A 90 27.10 11.47 12.30
C SER A 90 27.94 12.65 11.80
N GLY A 91 27.75 13.88 12.32
CA GLY A 91 28.56 15.05 11.94
C GLY A 91 28.44 15.48 10.47
N VAL A 92 27.47 14.92 9.74
CA VAL A 92 27.25 15.19 8.31
C VAL A 92 26.68 16.61 8.16
N PRO A 93 27.39 17.55 7.49
CA PRO A 93 26.94 18.94 7.36
C PRO A 93 25.54 19.01 6.75
N ALA A 94 24.70 19.93 7.24
CA ALA A 94 23.35 20.13 6.72
C ALA A 94 23.33 20.41 5.20
N GLU A 95 24.43 20.87 4.61
CA GLU A 95 24.65 21.04 3.17
C GLU A 95 24.83 19.73 2.40
N SER A 96 25.41 18.69 3.00
CA SER A 96 25.55 17.35 2.39
C SER A 96 24.27 16.50 2.47
N LEU A 97 23.26 16.98 3.19
CA LEU A 97 21.88 16.49 3.13
C LEU A 97 21.14 17.02 1.89
N TRP A 98 21.66 18.08 1.26
CA TRP A 98 21.22 18.47 -0.06
C TRP A 98 21.86 17.47 -1.00
N TYR A 99 21.03 16.73 -1.73
CA TYR A 99 21.48 16.04 -2.92
C TYR A 99 22.25 14.71 -2.72
N SER A 100 21.99 13.95 -1.65
CA SER A 100 22.55 12.59 -1.55
C SER A 100 21.55 11.52 -1.98
N SER A 101 21.85 10.82 -3.09
CA SER A 101 21.19 9.57 -3.49
C SER A 101 21.40 8.43 -2.49
N LYS A 102 22.26 8.62 -1.48
CA LYS A 102 22.40 7.67 -0.38
C LYS A 102 21.19 7.74 0.56
N LEU A 103 20.53 8.88 0.71
CA LEU A 103 19.33 9.04 1.55
C LEU A 103 18.09 8.34 0.97
N SER A 104 17.97 8.21 -0.36
CA SER A 104 16.86 7.45 -0.96
C SER A 104 16.93 5.96 -0.63
N LYS A 105 18.14 5.40 -0.48
CA LYS A 105 18.35 4.02 -0.02
C LYS A 105 17.89 3.79 1.42
N TRP A 106 17.92 4.82 2.26
CA TRP A 106 17.47 4.75 3.66
C TRP A 106 15.97 4.92 3.83
N LEU A 107 15.27 5.47 2.83
CA LEU A 107 13.82 5.68 2.85
C LEU A 107 13.06 4.63 2.02
N ASP A 108 13.72 3.56 1.57
CA ASP A 108 13.15 2.54 0.67
C ASP A 108 12.53 3.14 -0.61
N GLU A 109 13.06 4.30 -1.02
CA GLU A 109 12.67 5.03 -2.23
C GLU A 109 13.51 4.56 -3.44
N ASP A 110 13.95 3.31 -3.44
CA ASP A 110 14.72 2.70 -4.54
C ASP A 110 13.91 2.65 -5.85
N ASN A 111 12.58 2.75 -5.76
CA ASN A 111 11.68 2.87 -6.91
C ASN A 111 11.57 4.29 -7.47
N LEU A 112 11.98 5.34 -6.72
CA LEU A 112 12.02 6.69 -7.26
C LEU A 112 13.03 6.78 -8.39
N VAL A 113 14.17 6.12 -8.24
CA VAL A 113 15.22 6.02 -9.25
C VAL A 113 15.13 4.64 -9.88
N ARG A 114 14.08 4.40 -10.69
CA ARG A 114 14.04 3.25 -11.60
C ARG A 114 15.35 3.26 -12.39
N ARG A 115 16.28 2.35 -12.05
CA ARG A 115 17.65 2.35 -12.56
C ARG A 115 17.59 2.43 -14.09
N GLY A 116 18.04 3.56 -14.65
CA GLY A 116 18.09 3.78 -16.10
C GLY A 116 16.97 4.64 -16.73
N LYS A 117 15.97 5.14 -15.98
CA LYS A 117 15.00 6.14 -16.49
C LYS A 117 15.11 7.46 -15.73
N GLU A 118 15.16 8.57 -16.46
CA GLU A 118 15.10 9.91 -15.85
C GLU A 118 13.79 10.06 -15.07
N THR A 119 13.92 10.47 -13.81
CA THR A 119 12.81 10.51 -12.87
C THR A 119 12.11 11.85 -13.03
N ASN A 120 10.82 11.82 -13.38
CA ASN A 120 10.04 13.06 -13.47
C ASN A 120 9.70 13.55 -12.06
N TRP A 121 10.59 14.35 -11.47
CA TRP A 121 10.45 14.88 -10.11
C TRP A 121 9.20 15.72 -9.91
N LYS A 122 8.72 16.42 -10.96
CA LYS A 122 7.46 17.17 -10.91
C LYS A 122 6.27 16.23 -10.71
N ARG A 123 6.22 15.12 -11.47
CA ARG A 123 5.19 14.08 -11.31
C ARG A 123 5.26 13.47 -9.91
N GLN A 124 6.46 13.09 -9.44
CA GLN A 124 6.65 12.54 -8.10
C GLN A 124 6.20 13.51 -6.99
N TYR A 125 6.50 14.80 -7.14
CA TYR A 125 6.05 15.84 -6.23
C TYR A 125 4.52 15.95 -6.23
N LYS A 126 3.89 15.98 -7.42
CA LYS A 126 2.44 16.04 -7.56
C LYS A 126 1.79 14.83 -6.89
N THR A 127 2.26 13.62 -7.19
CA THR A 127 1.77 12.38 -6.59
C THR A 127 1.89 12.44 -5.08
N ARG A 128 3.07 12.69 -4.50
CA ARG A 128 3.22 12.78 -3.04
C ARG A 128 2.34 13.86 -2.41
N HIS A 129 2.21 15.03 -3.05
CA HIS A 129 1.33 16.09 -2.57
C HIS A 129 -0.16 15.67 -2.59
N ASN A 130 -0.57 14.93 -3.62
CA ASN A 130 -1.91 14.35 -3.73
C ASN A 130 -2.16 13.31 -2.63
N TRP A 131 -1.19 12.45 -2.33
CA TRP A 131 -1.24 11.53 -1.20
C TRP A 131 -1.39 12.25 0.13
N THR A 132 -0.60 13.30 0.40
CA THR A 132 -0.69 14.07 1.65
C THR A 132 -2.03 14.79 1.80
N LYS A 133 -2.66 15.21 0.69
CA LYS A 133 -3.97 15.89 0.71
C LYS A 133 -5.17 14.95 0.61
N GLY A 134 -4.97 13.73 0.12
CA GLY A 134 -6.04 12.78 -0.19
C GLY A 134 -6.81 13.12 -1.45
N THR A 135 -6.25 13.95 -2.34
CA THR A 135 -6.87 14.32 -3.61
C THR A 135 -6.53 13.28 -4.67
N CYS A 136 -7.53 12.66 -5.27
CA CYS A 136 -7.35 11.61 -6.25
C CYS A 136 -8.43 11.67 -7.34
N GLY A 137 -8.07 11.22 -8.54
CA GLY A 137 -9.02 10.91 -9.58
C GLY A 137 -9.65 9.54 -9.31
N VAL A 138 -10.97 9.42 -9.46
CA VAL A 138 -11.67 8.15 -9.23
C VAL A 138 -12.19 7.62 -10.55
N SER A 139 -11.81 6.39 -10.86
CA SER A 139 -12.33 5.64 -12.00
C SER A 139 -12.92 4.31 -11.53
N GLU A 140 -14.12 4.00 -12.02
CA GLU A 140 -14.79 2.74 -11.73
C GLU A 140 -14.76 1.84 -12.97
N VAL A 141 -14.35 0.59 -12.78
CA VAL A 141 -14.25 -0.42 -13.83
C VAL A 141 -15.20 -1.56 -13.46
N PRO A 142 -16.27 -1.80 -14.23
CA PRO A 142 -17.16 -2.94 -13.97
C PRO A 142 -16.40 -4.24 -14.21
N VAL A 143 -16.37 -5.13 -13.21
CA VAL A 143 -15.60 -6.39 -13.22
C VAL A 143 -16.49 -7.58 -13.53
N SER A 144 -17.65 -7.65 -12.88
CA SER A 144 -18.66 -8.68 -13.10
C SER A 144 -20.04 -8.10 -12.83
N PRO A 145 -21.04 -8.37 -13.69
CA PRO A 145 -22.42 -8.05 -13.39
C PRO A 145 -23.03 -9.05 -12.38
N GLU A 146 -22.43 -10.22 -12.19
CA GLU A 146 -22.97 -11.28 -11.33
C GLU A 146 -22.23 -11.35 -9.98
N PRO A 147 -22.97 -11.58 -8.87
CA PRO A 147 -22.35 -11.85 -7.57
C PRO A 147 -21.59 -13.17 -7.60
N SER A 148 -20.28 -13.13 -7.30
CA SER A 148 -19.49 -14.35 -7.11
C SER A 148 -19.69 -14.89 -5.69
N VAL A 149 -20.18 -16.13 -5.57
CA VAL A 149 -20.15 -16.89 -4.31
C VAL A 149 -19.22 -18.09 -4.53
N PRO A 150 -18.08 -18.20 -3.81
CA PRO A 150 -17.51 -17.31 -2.78
C PRO A 150 -16.89 -16.04 -3.41
N PRO A 151 -16.42 -15.06 -2.61
CA PRO A 151 -16.11 -13.73 -3.14
C PRO A 151 -14.86 -13.73 -4.02
N THR A 152 -14.84 -12.83 -5.00
CA THR A 152 -13.66 -12.55 -5.80
C THR A 152 -12.50 -12.13 -4.89
N LEU A 153 -11.42 -12.91 -4.93
CA LEU A 153 -10.15 -12.56 -4.32
C LEU A 153 -9.44 -11.57 -5.23
N LEU A 154 -8.77 -10.58 -4.64
CA LEU A 154 -8.02 -9.59 -5.39
C LEU A 154 -6.64 -9.42 -4.74
N GLN A 155 -5.60 -9.14 -5.51
CA GLN A 155 -4.31 -8.69 -5.02
C GLN A 155 -3.68 -7.72 -6.01
N MET A 156 -3.05 -6.65 -5.51
CA MET A 156 -2.35 -5.68 -6.35
C MET A 156 -0.85 -5.74 -6.07
N HIS A 157 -0.04 -5.78 -7.13
CA HIS A 157 1.42 -5.69 -7.05
C HIS A 157 1.96 -4.92 -8.27
N ASP A 158 2.81 -3.93 -8.03
CA ASP A 158 3.45 -3.05 -9.05
C ASP A 158 2.52 -2.61 -10.20
N GLY A 159 1.38 -2.04 -9.84
CA GLY A 159 0.40 -1.56 -10.82
C GLY A 159 -0.35 -2.64 -11.60
N ILE A 160 -0.22 -3.92 -11.25
CA ILE A 160 -1.00 -5.04 -11.82
C ILE A 160 -1.99 -5.54 -10.76
N ILE A 161 -3.23 -5.73 -11.19
CA ILE A 161 -4.34 -6.16 -10.34
C ILE A 161 -4.71 -7.58 -10.75
N VAL A 162 -4.45 -8.54 -9.87
CA VAL A 162 -4.81 -9.94 -10.06
C VAL A 162 -6.11 -10.21 -9.32
N MET A 163 -7.07 -10.85 -9.99
CA MET A 163 -8.35 -11.26 -9.43
C MET A 163 -8.57 -12.74 -9.67
N ALA A 164 -9.04 -13.46 -8.65
CA ALA A 164 -9.40 -14.86 -8.72
C ALA A 164 -10.88 -15.02 -8.34
N ASP A 165 -11.67 -15.55 -9.27
CA ASP A 165 -13.11 -15.77 -9.14
C ASP A 165 -13.47 -17.19 -9.62
N ASN A 166 -14.51 -17.77 -9.05
CA ASN A 166 -15.04 -19.07 -9.46
C ASN A 166 -15.61 -19.06 -10.88
N LEU A 167 -16.28 -17.97 -11.29
CA LEU A 167 -16.94 -17.92 -12.60
C LEU A 167 -15.96 -17.66 -13.74
N HIS A 168 -15.07 -16.69 -13.56
CA HIS A 168 -14.16 -16.22 -14.60
C HIS A 168 -12.72 -16.75 -14.47
N GLY A 169 -12.39 -17.44 -13.38
CA GLY A 169 -11.03 -17.91 -13.11
C GLY A 169 -10.09 -16.78 -12.66
N LEU A 170 -8.84 -16.87 -13.10
CA LEU A 170 -7.78 -15.91 -12.81
C LEU A 170 -7.75 -14.82 -13.89
N ARG A 171 -7.80 -13.55 -13.47
CA ARG A 171 -7.75 -12.36 -14.34
C ARG A 171 -6.65 -11.42 -13.87
N ALA A 172 -5.93 -10.82 -14.80
CA ALA A 172 -4.98 -9.74 -14.52
C ALA A 172 -5.38 -8.47 -15.27
N TRP A 173 -5.31 -7.33 -14.59
CA TRP A 173 -5.63 -6.01 -15.12
C TRP A 173 -4.45 -5.07 -14.95
N SER A 174 -4.26 -4.19 -15.92
CA SER A 174 -3.30 -3.09 -15.78
C SER A 174 -3.97 -1.91 -15.08
N SER A 175 -3.37 -1.43 -14.00
CA SER A 175 -3.82 -0.20 -13.36
C SER A 175 -3.54 1.04 -14.23
N GLN A 176 -2.59 0.99 -15.17
CA GLN A 176 -2.14 2.15 -15.95
C GLN A 176 -3.20 2.66 -16.93
N SER A 177 -3.86 1.76 -17.66
CA SER A 177 -4.93 2.12 -18.59
C SER A 177 -6.33 2.02 -17.98
N GLY A 178 -6.44 1.48 -16.75
CA GLY A 178 -7.70 1.35 -16.00
C GLY A 178 -8.78 0.52 -16.71
N ARG A 179 -8.54 0.02 -17.92
CA ARG A 179 -9.52 -0.66 -18.76
C ARG A 179 -8.95 -1.87 -19.50
N ASP A 180 -7.63 -2.02 -19.55
CA ASP A 180 -7.02 -3.16 -20.23
C ASP A 180 -6.88 -4.33 -19.27
N MET A 181 -7.74 -5.33 -19.48
CA MET A 181 -7.49 -6.67 -19.01
C MET A 181 -6.25 -7.21 -19.75
N LEU A 182 -5.22 -7.57 -18.99
CA LEU A 182 -3.98 -8.12 -19.51
C LEU A 182 -4.21 -9.56 -19.93
N ALA A 183 -4.61 -10.40 -18.99
CA ALA A 183 -4.74 -11.83 -19.20
C ALA A 183 -5.97 -12.38 -18.46
N THR A 184 -6.53 -13.45 -19.00
CA THR A 184 -7.59 -14.23 -18.35
C THR A 184 -7.32 -15.71 -18.57
N THR A 185 -7.52 -16.53 -17.56
CA THR A 185 -7.36 -17.99 -17.64
C THR A 185 -8.30 -18.65 -16.66
N LYS A 186 -9.05 -19.64 -17.17
CA LYS A 186 -9.93 -20.46 -16.33
C LYS A 186 -9.10 -21.44 -15.52
N PHE A 187 -9.55 -21.77 -14.32
CA PHE A 187 -8.89 -22.79 -13.51
C PHE A 187 -8.98 -24.16 -14.20
N PRO A 188 -7.91 -24.97 -14.16
CA PRO A 188 -7.88 -26.26 -14.81
C PRO A 188 -8.73 -27.29 -14.04
N GLY A 189 -9.84 -27.75 -14.66
CA GLY A 189 -10.65 -28.94 -14.30
C GLY A 189 -11.26 -29.00 -12.88
N ASN A 190 -12.60 -29.08 -12.76
CA ASN A 190 -13.39 -29.34 -11.53
C ASN A 190 -12.83 -28.79 -10.20
N THR A 191 -12.19 -27.63 -10.23
CA THR A 191 -11.62 -27.01 -9.03
C THR A 191 -12.74 -26.46 -8.18
N SER A 192 -12.69 -26.75 -6.88
CA SER A 192 -13.48 -26.03 -5.88
C SER A 192 -13.17 -24.51 -5.95
N PRO A 193 -14.01 -23.64 -5.40
CA PRO A 193 -13.82 -22.22 -5.63
C PRO A 193 -12.58 -21.68 -4.88
N PRO A 194 -11.97 -20.58 -5.38
CA PRO A 194 -10.75 -20.04 -4.79
C PRO A 194 -11.01 -19.45 -3.40
N SER A 195 -10.09 -19.69 -2.46
CA SER A 195 -10.20 -19.25 -1.06
C SER A 195 -9.04 -18.36 -0.60
N ALA A 196 -7.85 -18.50 -1.21
CA ALA A 196 -6.70 -17.65 -0.93
C ALA A 196 -5.92 -17.31 -2.22
N LEU A 197 -5.33 -16.11 -2.27
CA LEU A 197 -4.54 -15.61 -3.38
C LEU A 197 -3.25 -15.00 -2.83
N ALA A 198 -2.12 -15.32 -3.45
CA ALA A 198 -0.82 -14.74 -3.16
C ALA A 198 -0.08 -14.39 -4.46
N VAL A 199 0.44 -13.17 -4.52
CA VAL A 199 1.28 -12.68 -5.60
C VAL A 199 2.70 -12.49 -5.07
N ASP A 200 3.69 -12.95 -5.83
CA ASP A 200 5.09 -12.78 -5.47
C ASP A 200 5.45 -11.29 -5.41
N SER A 201 6.00 -10.88 -4.27
CA SER A 201 6.43 -9.51 -4.04
C SER A 201 7.89 -9.27 -4.42
N ALA A 202 8.67 -10.32 -4.68
CA ALA A 202 10.08 -10.21 -5.02
C ALA A 202 10.27 -9.60 -6.42
N PRO A 203 11.22 -8.67 -6.59
CA PRO A 203 11.53 -8.11 -7.91
C PRO A 203 12.19 -9.18 -8.79
N SER A 204 11.43 -9.75 -9.72
CA SER A 204 11.96 -10.66 -10.73
C SER A 204 12.60 -9.86 -11.88
N PRO A 205 13.79 -10.26 -12.38
CA PRO A 205 14.43 -9.60 -13.52
C PRO A 205 13.71 -9.90 -14.85
N SER A 206 13.06 -11.06 -14.94
CA SER A 206 12.08 -11.37 -15.97
C SER A 206 10.80 -10.62 -15.67
N SER A 207 10.13 -10.05 -16.67
CA SER A 207 8.81 -9.40 -16.57
C SER A 207 7.67 -10.38 -16.25
N THR A 208 7.93 -11.33 -15.35
CA THR A 208 7.11 -12.49 -15.04
C THR A 208 6.81 -12.46 -13.56
N ILE A 209 5.53 -12.48 -13.22
CA ILE A 209 5.04 -12.44 -11.85
C ILE A 209 4.49 -13.82 -11.51
N ALA A 210 5.00 -14.43 -10.44
CA ALA A 210 4.46 -15.68 -9.93
C ALA A 210 3.23 -15.42 -9.06
N ILE A 211 2.21 -16.26 -9.22
CA ILE A 211 0.91 -16.14 -8.57
C ILE A 211 0.52 -17.53 -8.06
N ALA A 212 0.09 -17.61 -6.81
CA ALA A 212 -0.46 -18.83 -6.21
C ALA A 212 -1.91 -18.63 -5.82
N VAL A 213 -2.76 -19.60 -6.14
CA VAL A 213 -4.18 -19.63 -5.80
C VAL A 213 -4.44 -20.89 -4.98
N GLY A 214 -4.97 -20.73 -3.77
CA GLY A 214 -5.45 -21.83 -2.93
C GLY A 214 -6.96 -21.98 -3.05
N PHE A 215 -7.45 -23.22 -2.96
CA PHE A 215 -8.85 -23.56 -3.13
C PHE A 215 -9.48 -24.17 -1.87
N GLN A 216 -10.81 -24.29 -1.87
CA GLN A 216 -11.59 -24.84 -0.76
C GLN A 216 -11.40 -26.34 -0.52
N ASP A 217 -11.02 -27.09 -1.54
CA ASP A 217 -10.67 -28.51 -1.49
C ASP A 217 -9.26 -28.78 -0.96
N GLY A 218 -8.52 -27.74 -0.58
CA GLY A 218 -7.15 -27.87 -0.08
C GLY A 218 -6.09 -28.00 -1.18
N SER A 219 -6.46 -27.97 -2.45
CA SER A 219 -5.51 -27.86 -3.57
C SER A 219 -5.00 -26.43 -3.73
N PHE A 220 -3.83 -26.29 -4.34
CA PHE A 220 -3.32 -25.00 -4.77
C PHE A 220 -2.76 -25.09 -6.19
N THR A 221 -2.82 -23.98 -6.92
CA THR A 221 -2.27 -23.86 -8.27
C THR A 221 -1.31 -22.68 -8.33
N VAL A 222 -0.25 -22.84 -9.14
CA VAL A 222 0.76 -21.80 -9.37
C VAL A 222 0.76 -21.40 -10.84
N TYR A 223 0.70 -20.10 -11.09
CA TYR A 223 0.71 -19.48 -12.41
C TYR A 223 1.86 -18.48 -12.50
N HIS A 224 2.42 -18.34 -13.70
CA HIS A 224 3.33 -17.26 -14.04
C HIS A 224 2.65 -16.32 -15.03
N LEU A 225 2.53 -15.04 -14.70
CA LEU A 225 2.02 -14.01 -15.59
C LEU A 225 3.18 -13.33 -16.30
N ASN A 226 3.30 -13.51 -17.62
CA ASN A 226 4.24 -12.74 -18.44
C ASN A 226 3.56 -11.43 -18.87
N ILE A 227 4.10 -10.30 -18.41
CA ILE A 227 3.52 -8.97 -18.64
C ILE A 227 3.60 -8.56 -20.11
N HIS A 228 4.69 -8.93 -20.81
CA HIS A 228 4.87 -8.60 -22.22
C HIS A 228 3.94 -9.39 -23.13
N GLN A 229 3.83 -10.70 -22.87
CA GLN A 229 2.97 -11.58 -23.65
C GLN A 229 1.49 -11.49 -23.26
N ARG A 230 1.18 -10.85 -22.12
CA ARG A 230 -0.18 -10.69 -21.59
C ARG A 230 -0.91 -12.03 -21.44
N ARG A 231 -0.20 -13.06 -20.98
CA ARG A 231 -0.71 -14.42 -20.86
C ARG A 231 -0.29 -15.04 -19.54
N PHE A 232 -1.17 -15.88 -18.99
CA PHE A 232 -0.85 -16.74 -17.86
C PHE A 232 -0.31 -18.08 -18.37
N TYR A 233 0.79 -18.51 -17.76
CA TYR A 233 1.32 -19.85 -17.89
C TYR A 233 0.95 -20.63 -16.65
N PHE A 234 0.20 -21.71 -16.85
CA PHE A 234 -0.02 -22.69 -15.81
C PHE A 234 1.30 -23.41 -15.53
N ARG A 235 1.74 -23.45 -14.27
CA ARG A 235 3.02 -24.06 -13.89
C ARG A 235 2.82 -25.34 -13.10
N TYR A 236 1.92 -25.34 -12.13
CA TYR A 236 1.71 -26.50 -11.27
C TYR A 236 0.30 -26.49 -10.66
N SER A 237 -0.28 -27.67 -10.47
CA SER A 237 -1.46 -27.89 -9.63
C SER A 237 -1.16 -29.00 -8.65
N HIS A 238 -1.36 -28.71 -7.37
CA HIS A 238 -1.35 -29.72 -6.33
C HIS A 238 -2.69 -30.47 -6.35
N GLU A 239 -2.69 -31.75 -5.99
CA GLU A 239 -3.92 -32.51 -5.86
C GLU A 239 -4.75 -32.01 -4.65
N PRO A 240 -6.09 -32.18 -4.67
CA PRO A 240 -6.94 -31.89 -3.52
C PRO A 240 -6.44 -32.59 -2.26
N SER A 241 -6.40 -31.86 -1.14
CA SER A 241 -5.88 -32.36 0.13
C SER A 241 -7.02 -32.63 1.11
N SER A 242 -6.95 -33.74 1.83
CA SER A 242 -7.89 -34.05 2.93
C SER A 242 -7.75 -33.10 4.14
N ASN A 243 -6.75 -32.22 4.15
CA ASN A 243 -6.46 -31.28 5.23
C ASN A 243 -7.41 -30.07 5.27
N GLY A 244 -8.34 -29.97 4.31
CA GLY A 244 -9.38 -28.96 4.23
C GLY A 244 -8.98 -27.67 3.50
N MET A 245 -9.89 -26.70 3.51
CA MET A 245 -9.77 -25.42 2.79
C MET A 245 -8.49 -24.67 3.12
N ILE A 246 -7.82 -24.13 2.10
CA ILE A 246 -6.69 -23.21 2.30
C ILE A 246 -7.23 -21.83 2.72
N SER A 247 -6.87 -21.37 3.91
CA SER A 247 -7.34 -20.10 4.48
C SER A 247 -6.42 -18.92 4.13
N ALA A 248 -5.11 -19.15 4.03
CA ALA A 248 -4.14 -18.14 3.65
C ALA A 248 -2.98 -18.76 2.87
N THR A 249 -2.41 -17.96 1.98
CA THR A 249 -1.20 -18.33 1.23
C THR A 249 -0.23 -17.16 1.21
N ALA A 250 1.06 -17.46 1.14
CA ALA A 250 2.10 -16.49 0.85
C ALA A 250 3.09 -17.11 -0.14
N LEU A 251 3.51 -16.32 -1.12
CA LEU A 251 4.40 -16.75 -2.18
C LEU A 251 5.60 -15.80 -2.24
N SER A 252 6.78 -16.38 -2.26
CA SER A 252 8.01 -15.70 -2.66
C SER A 252 8.83 -16.71 -3.45
N PHE A 253 8.68 -16.71 -4.77
CA PHE A 253 9.16 -17.81 -5.60
C PHE A 253 10.68 -17.98 -5.43
N PRO A 254 11.18 -19.20 -5.15
CA PRO A 254 10.53 -20.51 -5.32
C PRO A 254 9.84 -21.10 -4.07
N TYR A 255 9.60 -20.30 -3.02
CA TYR A 255 8.99 -20.76 -1.77
C TYR A 255 7.49 -20.43 -1.72
N LEU A 256 6.69 -21.38 -1.24
CA LEU A 256 5.26 -21.24 -1.05
C LEU A 256 4.87 -21.70 0.36
N ALA A 257 4.15 -20.87 1.09
CA ALA A 257 3.56 -21.23 2.38
C ALA A 257 2.04 -21.24 2.25
N THR A 258 1.41 -22.31 2.70
CA THR A 258 -0.05 -22.44 2.74
C THR A 258 -0.49 -22.72 4.16
N MET A 259 -1.58 -22.10 4.59
CA MET A 259 -2.25 -22.40 5.86
C MET A 259 -3.65 -22.92 5.56
N THR A 260 -4.03 -24.07 6.13
CA THR A 260 -5.39 -24.59 6.03
C THR A 260 -6.31 -23.99 7.10
N ALA A 261 -7.63 -24.13 6.95
CA ALA A 261 -8.62 -23.78 7.96
C ALA A 261 -8.45 -24.61 9.24
N GLY A 262 -7.88 -25.81 9.12
CA GLY A 262 -7.48 -26.68 10.24
C GLY A 262 -6.19 -26.24 10.94
N GLN A 263 -5.65 -25.05 10.67
CA GLN A 263 -4.43 -24.51 11.28
C GLN A 263 -3.16 -25.34 10.99
N LEU A 264 -3.15 -26.05 9.85
CA LEU A 264 -1.97 -26.72 9.33
C LEU A 264 -1.21 -25.78 8.39
N LEU A 265 -0.01 -25.39 8.79
CA LEU A 265 0.96 -24.70 7.94
C LEU A 265 1.78 -25.74 7.18
N SER A 266 1.76 -25.65 5.85
CA SER A 266 2.65 -26.41 4.98
C SER A 266 3.57 -25.46 4.22
N PHE A 267 4.87 -25.75 4.25
CA PHE A 267 5.89 -24.97 3.56
C PHE A 267 6.51 -25.80 2.44
N TYR A 268 6.45 -25.27 1.23
CA TYR A 268 6.85 -25.91 -0.01
C TYR A 268 8.00 -25.14 -0.67
N LYS A 269 8.88 -25.87 -1.36
CA LYS A 269 9.92 -25.31 -2.22
C LYS A 269 9.85 -25.93 -3.60
N PHE A 270 9.75 -25.07 -4.61
CA PHE A 270 9.92 -25.47 -6.00
C PHE A 270 11.42 -25.56 -6.32
N MET A 271 11.82 -26.59 -7.07
CA MET A 271 13.17 -26.70 -7.62
C MET A 271 13.08 -26.29 -9.09
N PRO A 272 13.32 -25.01 -9.44
CA PRO A 272 13.34 -24.62 -10.83
C PRO A 272 14.54 -25.27 -11.50
N ASP A 273 14.30 -26.09 -12.51
CA ASP A 273 15.37 -26.80 -13.20
C ASP A 273 16.23 -25.79 -13.98
N LYS A 274 17.54 -25.77 -13.70
CA LYS A 274 18.46 -24.72 -14.21
C LYS A 274 18.70 -24.82 -15.73
N HIS A 275 18.27 -25.91 -16.37
CA HIS A 275 18.63 -26.26 -17.74
C HIS A 275 17.48 -26.28 -18.75
N GLU A 276 16.21 -26.17 -18.32
CA GLU A 276 15.04 -26.16 -19.22
C GLU A 276 14.07 -25.01 -18.89
N ALA A 277 14.58 -23.78 -18.94
CA ALA A 277 13.75 -22.57 -18.81
C ALA A 277 12.97 -22.26 -20.10
N SER A 278 12.25 -23.22 -20.67
CA SER A 278 11.10 -22.89 -21.51
C SER A 278 9.98 -22.40 -20.59
N GLU A 279 9.48 -21.19 -20.84
CA GLU A 279 8.40 -20.57 -20.05
C GLU A 279 7.11 -21.43 -20.00
N ASP A 280 6.99 -22.40 -20.91
CA ASP A 280 5.85 -23.30 -21.10
C ASP A 280 5.95 -24.67 -20.38
N THR A 281 7.10 -25.06 -19.81
CA THR A 281 7.20 -26.38 -19.15
C THR A 281 6.58 -26.33 -17.75
N ALA A 282 5.74 -27.33 -17.45
CA ALA A 282 5.19 -27.54 -16.12
C ALA A 282 6.33 -27.72 -15.09
N LEU A 283 6.16 -27.16 -13.89
CA LEU A 283 7.12 -27.34 -12.81
C LEU A 283 7.00 -28.76 -12.24
N ASP A 284 8.14 -29.30 -11.83
CA ASP A 284 8.18 -30.50 -11.00
C ASP A 284 7.40 -30.32 -9.70
N PRO A 285 6.89 -31.42 -9.12
CA PRO A 285 6.17 -31.37 -7.86
C PRO A 285 7.04 -30.70 -6.77
N PRO A 286 6.48 -29.75 -6.01
CA PRO A 286 7.22 -29.05 -4.98
C PRO A 286 7.61 -30.00 -3.84
N LEU A 287 8.77 -29.76 -3.26
CA LEU A 287 9.21 -30.45 -2.06
C LEU A 287 8.49 -29.85 -0.85
N LEU A 288 7.71 -30.66 -0.12
CA LEU A 288 7.21 -30.30 1.20
C LEU A 288 8.38 -30.31 2.17
N LEU A 289 8.80 -29.12 2.60
CA LEU A 289 9.94 -28.96 3.50
C LEU A 289 9.52 -29.19 4.95
N GLN A 290 8.43 -28.55 5.37
CA GLN A 290 7.95 -28.62 6.74
C GLN A 290 6.42 -28.52 6.78
N SER A 291 5.82 -29.29 7.69
CA SER A 291 4.40 -29.19 8.05
C SER A 291 4.29 -28.98 9.55
N LEU A 292 3.57 -27.93 9.98
CA LEU A 292 3.35 -27.60 11.38
C LEU A 292 1.87 -27.38 11.66
N HIS A 293 1.38 -27.96 12.76
CA HIS A 293 0.00 -27.79 13.17
C HIS A 293 -0.06 -26.89 14.42
N SER A 294 -0.76 -25.76 14.32
CA SER A 294 -1.02 -24.89 15.48
C SER A 294 -2.38 -25.21 16.12
N ARG A 295 -2.57 -24.82 17.38
CA ARG A 295 -3.87 -24.87 18.08
C ARG A 295 -4.29 -23.51 18.65
N THR A 296 -3.46 -22.49 18.47
CA THR A 296 -3.61 -21.17 19.10
C THR A 296 -3.79 -20.04 18.09
N VAL A 297 -3.81 -20.38 16.80
CA VAL A 297 -3.94 -19.42 15.69
C VAL A 297 -5.41 -19.27 15.33
N TRP A 298 -5.98 -18.10 15.58
CA TRP A 298 -7.37 -17.80 15.21
C TRP A 298 -7.43 -16.75 14.08
N PRO A 299 -8.37 -16.89 13.13
CA PRO A 299 -8.58 -15.88 12.07
C PRO A 299 -9.16 -14.59 12.67
N PRO A 300 -8.84 -13.39 12.14
CA PRO A 300 -8.04 -13.15 10.94
C PRO A 300 -6.55 -13.46 11.13
N LEU A 301 -5.91 -13.93 10.06
CA LEU A 301 -4.49 -14.25 10.01
C LEU A 301 -3.89 -13.84 8.66
N THR A 302 -2.58 -13.68 8.62
CA THR A 302 -1.84 -13.37 7.39
C THR A 302 -0.49 -14.09 7.42
N LEU A 303 0.00 -14.44 6.23
CA LEU A 303 1.28 -15.09 6.03
C LEU A 303 2.22 -14.14 5.29
N SER A 304 3.49 -14.20 5.63
CA SER A 304 4.55 -13.46 4.95
C SER A 304 5.78 -14.36 4.82
N ILE A 305 6.41 -14.32 3.66
CA ILE A 305 7.68 -15.00 3.40
C ILE A 305 8.71 -13.92 3.10
N ARG A 306 9.87 -14.01 3.76
CA ARG A 306 11.01 -13.14 3.54
C ARG A 306 12.25 -14.00 3.26
N PRO A 307 12.67 -14.13 2.00
CA PRO A 307 13.92 -14.82 1.69
C PRO A 307 15.11 -13.99 2.19
N GLN A 308 16.05 -14.64 2.87
CA GLN A 308 17.38 -14.12 3.18
C GLN A 308 18.43 -14.96 2.43
N PRO A 309 19.70 -14.52 2.32
CA PRO A 309 20.71 -15.22 1.53
C PRO A 309 20.89 -16.71 1.90
N ASP A 310 20.90 -17.02 3.19
CA ASP A 310 21.18 -18.38 3.70
C ASP A 310 19.96 -19.06 4.35
N SER A 311 18.86 -18.34 4.51
CA SER A 311 17.68 -18.81 5.24
C SER A 311 16.42 -18.14 4.76
N VAL A 312 15.28 -18.80 4.92
CA VAL A 312 13.97 -18.23 4.65
C VAL A 312 13.25 -17.99 5.96
N LEU A 313 12.72 -16.77 6.13
CA LEU A 313 11.85 -16.44 7.25
C LEU A 313 10.40 -16.55 6.80
N VAL A 314 9.64 -17.39 7.49
CA VAL A 314 8.19 -17.51 7.34
C VAL A 314 7.55 -16.92 8.59
N SER A 315 6.74 -15.88 8.41
CA SER A 315 6.05 -15.20 9.50
C SER A 315 4.54 -15.41 9.40
N ILE A 316 3.92 -15.80 10.50
CA ILE A 316 2.48 -15.95 10.65
C ILE A 316 2.02 -14.92 11.67
N ALA A 317 1.22 -13.95 11.26
CA ALA A 317 0.57 -13.03 12.19
C ALA A 317 -0.91 -13.40 12.32
N TYR A 318 -1.40 -13.46 13.54
CA TYR A 318 -2.72 -14.05 13.84
C TYR A 318 -3.37 -13.42 15.07
N SER A 319 -4.68 -13.49 15.13
CA SER A 319 -5.44 -13.10 16.33
C SER A 319 -5.46 -14.23 17.37
N LEU A 320 -5.43 -13.86 18.65
CA LEU A 320 -5.46 -14.79 19.76
C LEU A 320 -6.45 -14.29 20.84
N PRO A 321 -7.46 -15.08 21.22
CA PRO A 321 -8.35 -14.70 22.30
C PRO A 321 -7.63 -14.80 23.65
N THR A 322 -7.78 -13.78 24.49
CA THR A 322 -7.26 -13.75 25.85
C THR A 322 -8.38 -14.02 26.86
N TYR A 323 -8.08 -14.85 27.85
CA TYR A 323 -9.05 -15.21 28.88
C TYR A 323 -9.47 -13.97 29.67
N LEU A 324 -10.78 -13.68 29.69
CA LEU A 324 -11.44 -12.55 30.38
C LEU A 324 -11.17 -11.14 29.83
N SER A 325 -10.39 -10.99 28.76
CA SER A 325 -9.88 -9.69 28.31
C SER A 325 -9.80 -9.53 26.79
N GLY A 326 -10.66 -10.25 26.05
CA GLY A 326 -10.88 -10.01 24.63
C GLY A 326 -9.91 -10.69 23.68
N TRP A 327 -9.39 -9.92 22.72
CA TRP A 327 -8.54 -10.39 21.65
C TRP A 327 -7.21 -9.63 21.63
N THR A 328 -6.13 -10.36 21.40
CA THR A 328 -4.79 -9.82 21.18
C THR A 328 -4.25 -10.37 19.85
N VAL A 329 -3.06 -9.92 19.47
CA VAL A 329 -2.40 -10.38 18.26
C VAL A 329 -1.05 -11.00 18.61
N GLY A 330 -0.77 -12.13 17.96
CA GLY A 330 0.49 -12.85 18.03
C GLY A 330 1.18 -12.87 16.67
N ILE A 331 2.49 -12.99 16.70
CA ILE A 331 3.28 -13.34 15.52
C ILE A 331 4.21 -14.50 15.85
N GLN A 332 4.21 -15.49 14.97
CA GLN A 332 5.17 -16.59 14.95
C GLN A 332 6.11 -16.41 13.78
N GLU A 333 7.40 -16.43 14.03
CA GLU A 333 8.43 -16.39 12.98
C GLU A 333 9.22 -17.70 13.00
N MET A 334 9.36 -18.31 11.83
CA MET A 334 10.11 -19.53 11.63
C MET A 334 11.25 -19.26 10.67
N ARG A 335 12.45 -19.68 11.05
CA ARG A 335 13.64 -19.58 10.23
C ARG A 335 13.98 -20.97 9.71
N LEU A 336 13.93 -21.13 8.40
CA LEU A 336 14.27 -22.38 7.72
C LEU A 336 15.56 -22.20 6.92
N THR A 337 16.37 -23.25 6.80
CA THR A 337 17.46 -23.26 5.82
C THR A 337 16.90 -23.29 4.40
N SER A 338 17.75 -22.96 3.42
CA SER A 338 17.45 -23.14 2.01
C SER A 338 17.04 -24.59 1.68
N ASP A 339 17.53 -25.57 2.43
CA ASP A 339 17.22 -27.00 2.28
C ASP A 339 15.95 -27.43 3.03
N GLY A 340 15.35 -26.53 3.80
CA GLY A 340 14.07 -26.71 4.48
C GLY A 340 14.15 -27.26 5.90
N THR A 341 15.35 -27.41 6.47
CA THR A 341 15.49 -27.73 7.89
C THR A 341 15.07 -26.52 8.73
N LEU A 342 14.21 -26.75 9.72
CA LEU A 342 13.81 -25.71 10.67
C LEU A 342 14.98 -25.41 11.60
N ILE A 343 15.54 -24.21 11.50
CA ILE A 343 16.59 -23.72 12.40
C ILE A 343 15.96 -23.30 13.72
N GLU A 344 14.90 -22.49 13.63
CA GLU A 344 14.30 -21.88 14.82
C GLU A 344 12.84 -21.49 14.59
N SER A 345 12.03 -21.56 15.66
CA SER A 345 10.66 -21.04 15.70
C SER A 345 10.50 -20.14 16.92
N ARG A 346 10.14 -18.88 16.69
CA ARG A 346 9.94 -17.86 17.73
C ARG A 346 8.51 -17.38 17.74
N LEU A 347 8.02 -17.05 18.93
CA LEU A 347 6.69 -16.50 19.12
C LEU A 347 6.77 -15.26 20.00
N THR A 348 6.02 -14.23 19.65
CA THR A 348 5.75 -13.09 20.53
C THR A 348 4.30 -12.67 20.39
N SER A 349 3.72 -12.16 21.47
CA SER A 349 2.37 -11.59 21.48
C SER A 349 2.42 -10.13 21.90
N ALA A 350 1.40 -9.38 21.50
CA ALA A 350 1.25 -7.96 21.83
C ALA A 350 0.60 -7.73 23.21
N ILE A 351 0.65 -8.71 24.12
CA ILE A 351 0.06 -8.59 25.46
C ILE A 351 0.77 -7.43 26.17
N ASP A 352 0.01 -6.38 26.50
CA ASP A 352 0.53 -5.16 27.11
C ASP A 352 1.21 -5.48 28.45
N GLN A 353 2.31 -4.79 28.76
CA GLN A 353 2.96 -4.88 30.09
C GLN A 353 2.04 -4.35 31.20
N ASN A 354 1.02 -3.55 30.83
CA ASN A 354 -0.03 -3.10 31.74
C ASN A 354 -1.21 -4.06 31.85
N TYR A 355 -1.15 -5.24 31.23
CA TYR A 355 -2.15 -6.29 31.40
C TYR A 355 -2.14 -6.73 32.86
N ARG A 356 -3.11 -6.24 33.65
CA ARG A 356 -3.40 -6.77 34.97
C ARG A 356 -4.34 -7.96 34.76
N PRO A 357 -3.86 -9.21 34.87
CA PRO A 357 -4.79 -10.32 34.95
C PRO A 357 -5.75 -10.04 36.12
N LEU A 358 -7.04 -10.30 35.93
CA LEU A 358 -8.04 -10.27 37.01
C LEU A 358 -7.82 -11.44 37.97
N THR A 359 -6.57 -11.73 38.35
CA THR A 359 -6.28 -12.55 39.51
C THR A 359 -6.73 -11.73 40.72
N PHE A 360 -7.69 -12.28 41.45
CA PHE A 360 -8.03 -11.89 42.81
C PHE A 360 -6.78 -11.89 43.69
N ASN A 361 -6.00 -10.81 43.66
CA ASN A 361 -4.96 -10.60 44.66
C ASN A 361 -5.63 -10.04 45.93
N SER A 362 -6.21 -10.97 46.69
CA SER A 362 -6.27 -10.85 48.14
C SER A 362 -4.83 -11.02 48.66
N SER A 363 -4.08 -9.92 48.74
CA SER A 363 -2.96 -9.79 49.69
C SER A 363 -2.43 -8.36 49.70
N ASN A 364 -2.68 -7.73 50.85
CA ASN A 364 -2.10 -6.51 51.41
C ASN A 364 -2.46 -5.16 50.75
N PRO A 365 -3.19 -4.27 51.47
CA PRO A 365 -3.38 -2.90 51.02
C PRO A 365 -2.05 -2.13 51.17
N PRO A 366 -1.66 -1.28 50.21
CA PRO A 366 -0.63 -0.28 50.47
C PRO A 366 -1.18 0.75 51.47
N ALA A 367 -0.32 1.16 52.39
CA ALA A 367 -0.63 2.17 53.41
C ALA A 367 -1.18 3.46 52.78
N THR A 368 -2.20 3.99 53.44
CA THR A 368 -2.89 5.27 53.19
C THR A 368 -1.93 6.43 52.92
N PRO A 369 -2.30 7.29 51.96
CA PRO A 369 -2.24 8.73 52.21
C PRO A 369 -3.64 9.37 52.14
N ALA A 370 -3.74 10.51 52.84
CA ALA A 370 -4.90 11.29 53.27
C ALA A 370 -6.12 11.43 52.32
N PRO A 371 -7.33 11.68 52.88
CA PRO A 371 -8.56 11.80 52.11
C PRO A 371 -8.59 13.14 51.36
N GLN A 372 -8.50 13.10 50.04
CA GLN A 372 -9.01 14.17 49.19
C GLN A 372 -10.39 13.76 48.68
N THR A 373 -11.36 14.63 48.95
CA THR A 373 -12.76 14.56 48.54
C THR A 373 -12.88 14.46 47.02
N ILE A 374 -13.10 13.25 46.51
CA ILE A 374 -13.51 12.97 45.13
C ILE A 374 -15.06 12.88 45.14
N PRO A 375 -15.77 13.52 44.20
CA PRO A 375 -17.23 13.39 44.11
C PRO A 375 -17.62 11.94 43.73
N PRO A 376 -18.77 11.45 44.19
CA PRO A 376 -19.16 10.06 44.01
C PRO A 376 -19.72 9.83 42.60
N PHE A 377 -19.39 8.67 42.02
CA PHE A 377 -19.96 8.09 40.80
C PHE A 377 -19.60 8.77 39.45
N GLY A 378 -18.38 8.52 38.99
CA GLY A 378 -18.12 8.43 37.55
C GLY A 378 -18.42 7.00 37.08
N HIS A 379 -19.44 6.83 36.25
CA HIS A 379 -19.68 5.59 35.51
C HIS A 379 -18.39 5.22 34.76
N PHE A 380 -17.69 4.15 35.18
CA PHE A 380 -16.78 3.46 34.28
C PHE A 380 -17.65 2.92 33.15
N ASN A 381 -17.56 3.53 31.97
CA ASN A 381 -18.22 3.07 30.76
C ASN A 381 -17.77 1.64 30.47
N THR A 382 -18.56 0.66 30.89
CA THR A 382 -18.40 -0.77 30.52
C THR A 382 -18.44 -0.97 29.00
N SER A 383 -18.95 0.01 28.25
CA SER A 383 -18.89 0.08 26.80
C SER A 383 -17.48 0.30 26.23
N GLU A 384 -16.62 1.09 26.89
CA GLU A 384 -15.25 1.35 26.40
C GLU A 384 -14.34 0.13 26.64
N ALA A 385 -14.47 -0.54 27.79
CA ALA A 385 -13.75 -1.77 28.08
C ALA A 385 -14.19 -2.93 27.15
N ASN A 386 -15.49 -3.08 26.88
CA ASN A 386 -15.99 -4.14 25.99
C ASN A 386 -15.60 -3.94 24.51
N GLN A 387 -15.38 -2.70 24.06
CA GLN A 387 -14.99 -2.41 22.67
C GLN A 387 -13.51 -2.68 22.39
N ILE A 388 -12.64 -2.49 23.38
CA ILE A 388 -11.18 -2.80 23.33
C ILE A 388 -10.92 -4.31 23.16
N HIS A 389 -11.93 -5.13 23.43
CA HIS A 389 -11.84 -6.58 23.56
C HIS A 389 -12.60 -7.35 22.47
N SER A 390 -13.02 -6.65 21.41
CA SER A 390 -13.74 -7.24 20.28
C SER A 390 -12.81 -7.93 19.29
N LYS A 391 -13.33 -8.94 18.58
CA LYS A 391 -12.56 -9.67 17.57
C LYS A 391 -12.12 -8.71 16.45
N PRO A 392 -10.82 -8.69 16.08
CA PRO A 392 -10.35 -7.90 14.95
C PRO A 392 -11.09 -8.26 13.66
N THR A 393 -11.42 -7.24 12.86
CA THR A 393 -12.13 -7.42 11.58
C THR A 393 -11.17 -7.88 10.48
N SER A 394 -9.95 -7.35 10.46
CA SER A 394 -8.88 -7.73 9.53
C SER A 394 -7.51 -7.58 10.16
N LEU A 395 -6.53 -8.28 9.59
CA LEU A 395 -5.14 -8.27 10.03
C LEU A 395 -4.24 -8.29 8.79
N SER A 396 -3.31 -7.34 8.71
CA SER A 396 -2.36 -7.23 7.61
C SER A 396 -0.95 -7.03 8.15
N TYR A 397 0.00 -7.80 7.64
CA TYR A 397 1.40 -7.78 8.07
C TYR A 397 2.31 -7.61 6.87
N SER A 398 3.16 -6.59 6.94
CA SER A 398 4.28 -6.40 6.03
C SER A 398 5.42 -5.84 6.86
N HIS A 399 6.48 -6.64 7.04
CA HIS A 399 7.56 -6.29 7.96
C HIS A 399 8.12 -4.89 7.70
N PRO A 400 8.26 -4.03 8.73
CA PRO A 400 8.07 -4.28 10.16
C PRO A 400 6.67 -3.95 10.70
N TYR A 401 5.71 -3.60 9.86
CA TYR A 401 4.39 -3.12 10.26
C TYR A 401 3.36 -4.25 10.37
N LEU A 402 2.68 -4.31 11.51
CA LEU A 402 1.56 -5.20 11.77
C LEU A 402 0.33 -4.33 12.07
N LEU A 403 -0.62 -4.31 11.15
CA LEU A 403 -1.81 -3.47 11.22
C LEU A 403 -3.05 -4.33 11.50
N VAL A 404 -3.84 -3.89 12.47
CA VAL A 404 -5.03 -4.59 12.94
C VAL A 404 -6.21 -3.62 12.86
N SER A 405 -7.29 -4.05 12.23
CA SER A 405 -8.53 -3.26 12.17
C SER A 405 -9.53 -3.76 13.20
N HIS A 406 -10.23 -2.81 13.82
CA HIS A 406 -11.20 -3.08 14.86
C HIS A 406 -12.62 -2.71 14.39
N PRO A 407 -13.65 -3.25 15.06
CA PRO A 407 -15.04 -2.87 14.83
C PRO A 407 -15.45 -1.61 15.59
N ASP A 408 -14.70 -1.22 16.64
CA ASP A 408 -14.62 0.19 17.00
C ASP A 408 -13.93 0.89 15.83
N ASN A 409 -14.29 2.10 15.46
CA ASN A 409 -13.74 2.85 14.33
C ASN A 409 -12.20 3.13 14.33
N THR A 410 -11.39 2.31 14.98
CA THR A 410 -9.95 2.47 15.14
C THR A 410 -9.16 1.38 14.41
N LEU A 411 -7.88 1.68 14.19
CA LEU A 411 -6.88 0.70 13.80
C LEU A 411 -5.82 0.65 14.89
N THR A 412 -5.22 -0.50 15.12
CA THR A 412 -4.04 -0.60 15.99
C THR A 412 -2.84 -1.02 15.17
N LEU A 413 -1.78 -0.23 15.24
CA LEU A 413 -0.50 -0.53 14.60
C LEU A 413 0.50 -1.03 15.63
N TYR A 414 1.11 -2.16 15.31
CA TYR A 414 2.21 -2.76 16.02
C TYR A 414 3.47 -2.73 15.15
N LEU A 415 4.62 -2.46 15.75
CA LEU A 415 5.92 -2.57 15.10
C LEU A 415 6.58 -3.88 15.52
N VAL A 416 6.91 -4.71 14.55
CA VAL A 416 7.58 -5.99 14.74
C VAL A 416 9.07 -5.80 14.50
N SER A 417 9.86 -5.89 15.57
CA SER A 417 11.31 -5.98 15.46
C SER A 417 11.71 -7.45 15.41
N SER A 418 12.08 -7.92 14.21
CA SER A 418 12.67 -9.24 13.97
C SER A 418 14.17 -9.01 13.74
N THR A 419 14.98 -9.59 14.62
CA THR A 419 16.45 -9.61 14.56
C THR A 419 16.91 -11.05 14.52
N THR A 420 18.21 -11.29 14.25
CA THR A 420 18.76 -12.65 14.24
C THR A 420 18.51 -13.39 15.55
N ASP A 421 18.41 -12.70 16.68
CA ASP A 421 18.34 -13.31 18.02
C ASP A 421 17.04 -13.02 18.78
N SER A 422 16.28 -11.99 18.38
CA SER A 422 15.06 -11.60 19.10
C SER A 422 13.91 -11.23 18.17
N LEU A 423 12.71 -11.64 18.57
CA LEU A 423 11.45 -11.25 17.95
C LEU A 423 10.62 -10.53 19.03
N LYS A 424 10.29 -9.25 18.79
CA LYS A 424 9.48 -8.45 19.72
C LYS A 424 8.41 -7.68 18.96
N ILE A 425 7.24 -7.56 19.57
CA ILE A 425 6.17 -6.66 19.15
C ILE A 425 6.20 -5.42 20.05
N SER A 426 6.15 -4.23 19.48
CA SER A 426 5.98 -2.97 20.21
C SER A 426 4.60 -2.88 20.86
N PRO A 427 4.40 -2.03 21.88
CA PRO A 427 3.04 -1.69 22.31
C PRO A 427 2.22 -1.17 21.12
N GLY A 428 0.93 -1.52 21.09
CA GLY A 428 0.02 -1.13 20.03
C GLY A 428 -0.29 0.36 20.07
N ASN A 429 -0.11 1.04 18.94
CA ASN A 429 -0.51 2.44 18.78
C ASN A 429 -1.86 2.51 18.09
N ARG A 430 -2.85 3.08 18.78
CA ARG A 430 -4.18 3.31 18.21
C ARG A 430 -4.16 4.48 17.23
N LEU A 431 -4.71 4.23 16.06
CA LEU A 431 -4.92 5.18 14.98
C LEU A 431 -6.40 5.54 14.93
N TRP A 432 -6.67 6.83 15.02
CA TRP A 432 -8.02 7.39 15.01
C TRP A 432 -8.25 8.13 13.70
N GLY A 433 -9.43 7.95 13.11
CA GLY A 433 -9.78 8.65 11.89
C GLY A 433 -11.16 8.28 11.39
N HIS A 434 -11.48 6.98 11.29
CA HIS A 434 -12.78 6.56 10.76
C HIS A 434 -13.93 7.00 11.65
N THR A 435 -15.07 7.26 11.01
CA THR A 435 -16.32 7.57 11.73
C THR A 435 -17.17 6.31 11.99
N SER A 436 -16.85 5.19 11.34
CA SER A 436 -17.53 3.91 11.48
C SER A 436 -16.53 2.75 11.57
N SER A 437 -17.04 1.54 11.87
CA SER A 437 -16.26 0.29 11.96
C SER A 437 -15.39 0.11 10.71
N VAL A 438 -14.19 -0.43 10.88
CA VAL A 438 -13.26 -0.66 9.76
C VAL A 438 -13.44 -2.08 9.24
N SER A 439 -13.78 -2.23 7.96
CA SER A 439 -13.98 -3.55 7.34
C SER A 439 -12.66 -4.23 6.99
N GLY A 440 -11.70 -3.46 6.48
CA GLY A 440 -10.42 -3.96 6.01
C GLY A 440 -9.34 -2.90 6.05
N ALA A 441 -8.11 -3.35 6.32
CA ALA A 441 -6.92 -2.53 6.21
C ALA A 441 -5.79 -3.35 5.59
N HIS A 442 -5.01 -2.70 4.73
CA HIS A 442 -3.84 -3.28 4.11
C HIS A 442 -2.62 -2.40 4.39
N VAL A 443 -1.52 -3.02 4.80
CA VAL A 443 -0.23 -2.34 5.01
C VAL A 443 0.79 -2.80 3.97
N GLY A 444 1.45 -1.82 3.36
CA GLY A 444 2.52 -2.07 2.40
C GLY A 444 3.90 -2.00 3.07
N GLY A 445 4.91 -2.57 2.42
CA GLY A 445 6.29 -2.57 2.94
C GLY A 445 6.93 -1.17 3.06
N ARG A 446 6.32 -0.15 2.46
CA ARG A 446 6.83 1.24 2.38
C ARG A 446 6.21 2.18 3.43
N GLY A 447 5.85 1.67 4.60
CA GLY A 447 5.30 2.50 5.69
C GLY A 447 4.05 3.31 5.32
N LYS A 448 3.24 2.80 4.39
CA LYS A 448 1.91 3.31 4.06
C LYS A 448 0.88 2.26 4.38
N ALA A 449 -0.31 2.69 4.76
CA ALA A 449 -1.46 1.81 4.87
C ALA A 449 -2.71 2.46 4.31
N VAL A 450 -3.65 1.62 3.92
CA VAL A 450 -4.96 2.02 3.42
C VAL A 450 -6.01 1.23 4.16
N SER A 451 -7.12 1.90 4.48
CA SER A 451 -8.22 1.31 5.24
C SER A 451 -9.56 1.78 4.71
N VAL A 452 -10.57 0.91 4.81
CA VAL A 452 -11.92 1.15 4.32
C VAL A 452 -12.93 0.92 5.43
N SER A 453 -13.93 1.80 5.55
CA SER A 453 -15.04 1.64 6.48
C SER A 453 -15.96 0.48 6.09
N THR A 454 -16.71 -0.06 7.05
CA THR A 454 -17.74 -1.09 6.78
C THR A 454 -18.88 -0.56 5.92
N ARG A 455 -19.18 0.73 6.02
CA ARG A 455 -20.17 1.41 5.18
C ARG A 455 -19.65 1.70 3.77
N GLY A 456 -18.36 1.52 3.53
CA GLY A 456 -17.71 1.79 2.24
C GLY A 456 -17.69 3.26 1.83
N ASP A 457 -18.09 4.18 2.72
CA ASP A 457 -18.19 5.63 2.50
C ASP A 457 -16.87 6.36 2.77
N GLU A 458 -15.98 5.76 3.56
CA GLU A 458 -14.71 6.34 3.98
C GLU A 458 -13.55 5.43 3.60
N LEU A 459 -12.68 5.94 2.74
CA LEU A 459 -11.36 5.39 2.51
C LEU A 459 -10.32 6.34 3.10
N ARG A 460 -9.43 5.80 3.94
CA ARG A 460 -8.36 6.56 4.58
C ARG A 460 -7.00 5.98 4.25
N ILE A 461 -6.06 6.89 4.05
CA ILE A 461 -4.64 6.63 3.84
C ILE A 461 -3.89 7.02 5.10
N TRP A 462 -2.91 6.21 5.44
CA TRP A 462 -2.06 6.39 6.61
C TRP A 462 -0.59 6.44 6.20
N GLU A 463 0.10 7.49 6.60
CA GLU A 463 1.57 7.52 6.56
C GLU A 463 2.11 7.00 7.90
N LEU A 464 2.70 5.81 7.88
CA LEU A 464 3.27 5.12 9.03
C LEU A 464 4.80 5.37 9.17
N GLU A 465 5.40 6.03 8.18
CA GLU A 465 6.80 6.42 8.17
C GLU A 465 7.11 7.55 9.17
N GLY A 466 8.29 7.51 9.80
CA GLY A 466 8.76 8.54 10.74
C GLY A 466 8.80 8.13 12.21
N GLY A 467 8.51 6.86 12.50
CA GLY A 467 8.79 6.18 13.77
C GLY A 467 7.90 6.61 14.95
N PHE A 468 7.45 5.63 15.71
CA PHE A 468 6.67 5.81 16.94
C PHE A 468 7.55 6.07 18.19
N ALA A 469 8.87 6.06 18.02
CA ALA A 469 9.85 6.25 19.09
C ALA A 469 9.87 7.68 19.63
N SER A 470 9.50 8.69 18.83
CA SER A 470 9.54 10.09 19.24
C SER A 470 8.20 10.57 19.82
N ALA A 471 8.26 11.33 20.92
CA ALA A 471 7.09 11.92 21.58
C ALA A 471 6.31 12.90 20.67
N SER A 472 6.95 13.47 19.64
CA SER A 472 6.29 14.31 18.65
C SER A 472 5.43 13.50 17.67
N ALA A 473 5.87 12.30 17.29
CA ALA A 473 5.08 11.39 16.45
C ALA A 473 3.84 10.88 17.21
N ARG A 474 3.99 10.59 18.51
CA ARG A 474 2.86 10.23 19.38
C ARG A 474 1.81 11.35 19.52
N ARG A 475 2.24 12.61 19.57
CA ARG A 475 1.31 13.76 19.56
C ARG A 475 0.52 13.88 18.26
N ARG A 476 1.15 13.61 17.10
CA ARG A 476 0.46 13.64 15.80
C ARG A 476 -0.56 12.51 15.63
N LEU A 477 -0.29 11.34 16.21
CA LEU A 477 -1.24 10.22 16.29
C LEU A 477 -2.48 10.61 17.09
N ALA A 478 -2.28 11.20 18.28
CA ALA A 478 -3.36 11.68 19.12
C ALA A 478 -4.17 12.80 18.45
N ALA A 479 -3.53 13.61 17.59
CA ALA A 479 -4.17 14.67 16.83
C ALA A 479 -4.85 14.19 15.53
N GLY A 480 -4.76 12.90 15.16
CA GLY A 480 -5.37 12.36 13.94
C GLY A 480 -4.73 12.81 12.62
N GLU A 481 -3.61 13.54 12.67
CA GLU A 481 -2.92 14.16 11.51
C GLU A 481 -2.26 13.16 10.55
N LEU A 482 -2.22 11.88 10.92
CA LEU A 482 -1.65 10.81 10.10
C LEU A 482 -2.69 10.14 9.22
N SER A 483 -3.96 10.46 9.42
CA SER A 483 -5.08 9.96 8.63
C SER A 483 -5.47 10.99 7.59
N VAL A 484 -5.51 10.56 6.33
CA VAL A 484 -5.95 11.40 5.22
C VAL A 484 -7.15 10.72 4.58
N GLN A 485 -8.31 11.36 4.67
CA GLN A 485 -9.53 10.88 4.00
C GLN A 485 -9.41 11.14 2.51
N LEU A 486 -9.69 10.10 1.72
CA LEU A 486 -9.74 10.25 0.27
C LEU A 486 -10.94 11.09 -0.15
N ARG A 487 -10.66 12.08 -0.98
CA ARG A 487 -11.67 12.91 -1.62
C ARG A 487 -11.51 12.79 -3.13
N PRO A 488 -12.54 12.28 -3.84
CA PRO A 488 -12.54 12.36 -5.30
C PRO A 488 -12.43 13.82 -5.70
N GLU A 489 -11.57 14.12 -6.66
CA GLU A 489 -11.57 15.41 -7.32
C GLU A 489 -12.91 15.56 -8.06
N ASN A 490 -13.76 16.47 -7.60
CA ASN A 490 -15.02 16.77 -8.29
C ASN A 490 -14.69 17.24 -9.71
N PRO A 491 -15.18 16.59 -10.78
CA PRO A 491 -14.93 17.03 -12.15
C PRO A 491 -15.62 18.36 -12.52
N SER A 492 -16.17 19.10 -11.54
CA SER A 492 -17.05 20.23 -11.77
C SER A 492 -16.43 21.59 -11.48
N LEU A 493 -15.14 21.80 -11.78
CA LEU A 493 -14.49 23.12 -11.65
C LEU A 493 -13.44 23.41 -12.73
N SER A 494 -13.66 22.90 -13.95
CA SER A 494 -12.98 23.42 -15.15
C SER A 494 -14.00 23.92 -16.18
N SER A 495 -13.88 25.22 -16.47
CA SER A 495 -14.50 26.03 -17.54
C SER A 495 -16.02 26.32 -17.50
N ILE A 496 -16.29 27.61 -17.29
CA ILE A 496 -17.47 28.36 -17.71
C ILE A 496 -17.54 28.32 -19.26
N ASP A 497 -18.60 27.75 -19.85
CA ASP A 497 -19.44 28.39 -20.89
C ASP A 497 -20.51 27.43 -21.50
N LYS A 498 -21.77 27.86 -21.35
CA LYS A 498 -22.96 27.81 -22.23
C LYS A 498 -23.56 26.49 -22.78
N GLU A 499 -24.76 26.24 -22.26
CA GLU A 499 -26.03 25.87 -22.92
C GLU A 499 -26.22 24.51 -23.65
N SER A 500 -27.05 23.69 -22.99
CA SER A 500 -28.28 23.08 -23.53
C SER A 500 -28.18 21.99 -24.61
N THR A 501 -28.10 20.72 -24.18
CA THR A 501 -29.02 19.66 -24.66
C THR A 501 -29.11 18.53 -23.64
N ALA A 502 -30.34 18.21 -23.23
CA ALA A 502 -30.64 17.12 -22.32
C ALA A 502 -30.43 15.75 -23.00
N THR A 503 -29.51 14.93 -22.47
CA THR A 503 -29.55 13.46 -22.51
C THR A 503 -28.65 12.88 -21.42
N LEU A 504 -29.21 11.94 -20.64
CA LEU A 504 -28.54 11.01 -19.69
C LEU A 504 -27.65 11.65 -18.61
N LYS A 505 -28.27 11.98 -17.47
CA LYS A 505 -27.61 12.29 -16.20
C LYS A 505 -26.67 11.16 -15.80
N THR A 506 -25.38 11.34 -16.02
CA THR A 506 -24.32 10.52 -15.45
C THR A 506 -24.35 10.76 -13.94
N SER A 507 -24.74 9.74 -13.18
CA SER A 507 -24.86 9.78 -11.72
C SER A 507 -23.53 10.22 -11.09
N GLY A 508 -23.61 11.13 -10.11
CA GLY A 508 -22.47 11.82 -9.51
C GLY A 508 -21.44 10.88 -8.87
N ILE A 509 -20.17 11.19 -9.12
CA ILE A 509 -18.96 10.43 -8.73
C ILE A 509 -18.58 10.76 -7.27
N GLY A 510 -19.46 10.41 -6.33
CA GLY A 510 -19.22 10.61 -4.89
C GLY A 510 -19.79 9.48 -4.07
N LEU A 511 -19.00 9.00 -3.09
CA LEU A 511 -19.38 7.92 -2.16
C LEU A 511 -20.67 8.20 -1.36
N GLY A 512 -21.09 9.47 -1.25
CA GLY A 512 -22.16 9.90 -0.36
C GLY A 512 -23.58 10.06 -0.93
N LEU A 513 -23.85 9.86 -2.23
CA LEU A 513 -25.18 10.23 -2.80
C LEU A 513 -26.04 9.08 -3.35
N ALA A 514 -25.58 7.83 -3.29
CA ALA A 514 -26.41 6.67 -3.65
C ALA A 514 -27.22 6.08 -2.47
N LEU A 515 -27.20 6.73 -1.30
CA LEU A 515 -27.81 6.24 -0.05
C LEU A 515 -29.21 6.85 0.24
N LYS A 516 -30.00 7.09 -0.82
CA LYS A 516 -31.44 7.37 -0.64
C LYS A 516 -32.34 6.15 -0.81
N ASP A 517 -31.79 5.03 -1.28
CA ASP A 517 -32.53 3.76 -1.29
C ASP A 517 -32.18 2.95 -0.04
N ARG A 518 -33.26 2.62 0.67
CA ARG A 518 -33.35 2.03 2.00
C ARG A 518 -32.88 0.57 2.01
N ASP A 519 -32.46 0.16 3.20
CA ASP A 519 -32.19 -1.21 3.66
C ASP A 519 -30.89 -1.85 3.12
N ILE A 520 -29.76 -1.42 3.70
CA ILE A 520 -28.44 -2.03 3.53
C ILE A 520 -28.37 -3.27 4.43
N ASP A 521 -28.28 -4.45 3.84
CA ASP A 521 -27.81 -5.65 4.54
C ASP A 521 -26.35 -5.45 4.94
N GLU A 522 -26.10 -5.21 6.24
CA GLU A 522 -24.79 -5.01 6.88
C GLU A 522 -23.76 -6.12 6.59
N THR A 523 -24.20 -7.24 6.02
CA THR A 523 -23.41 -8.43 5.70
C THR A 523 -22.78 -8.39 4.30
N SER A 524 -23.31 -7.56 3.38
CA SER A 524 -22.93 -7.58 1.95
C SER A 524 -21.74 -6.70 1.56
N MET A 525 -21.27 -5.83 2.46
CA MET A 525 -20.04 -5.01 2.26
C MET A 525 -18.80 -5.58 2.95
N THR A 526 -18.91 -6.76 3.57
CA THR A 526 -17.74 -7.45 4.10
C THR A 526 -17.03 -8.10 2.93
N ARG A 527 -15.83 -7.60 2.57
CA ARG A 527 -14.78 -8.18 1.69
C ARG A 527 -14.16 -7.14 0.74
N GLY A 528 -14.20 -5.87 1.11
CA GLY A 528 -13.48 -4.79 0.41
C GLY A 528 -11.98 -5.05 0.45
N PHE A 529 -11.49 -5.84 -0.51
CA PHE A 529 -10.07 -6.00 -0.71
C PHE A 529 -9.47 -4.65 -1.08
N ILE A 530 -8.33 -4.34 -0.47
CA ILE A 530 -7.60 -3.11 -0.67
C ILE A 530 -6.22 -3.46 -1.19
N GLY A 531 -5.96 -3.12 -2.44
CA GLY A 531 -4.63 -3.15 -3.03
C GLY A 531 -4.16 -1.72 -3.22
N PHE A 532 -2.89 -1.44 -2.96
CA PHE A 532 -2.36 -0.13 -3.29
C PHE A 532 -0.89 -0.19 -3.68
N ASP A 533 -0.49 0.81 -4.43
CA ASP A 533 0.89 1.10 -4.80
C ASP A 533 1.14 2.60 -4.61
N ASP A 534 2.34 3.09 -4.94
CA ASP A 534 2.70 4.50 -4.77
C ASP A 534 1.90 5.47 -5.65
N GLU A 535 1.31 4.98 -6.74
CA GLU A 535 0.54 5.81 -7.67
C GLU A 535 -0.97 5.66 -7.50
N LYS A 536 -1.45 4.49 -7.03
CA LYS A 536 -2.86 4.09 -7.13
C LYS A 536 -3.33 3.29 -5.92
N VAL A 537 -4.59 3.49 -5.54
CA VAL A 537 -5.30 2.67 -4.56
C VAL A 537 -6.48 2.00 -5.26
N VAL A 538 -6.71 0.73 -4.97
CA VAL A 538 -7.71 -0.09 -5.64
C VAL A 538 -8.59 -0.73 -4.58
N VAL A 539 -9.90 -0.57 -4.72
CA VAL A 539 -10.89 -1.18 -3.85
C VAL A 539 -11.92 -1.93 -4.67
N LEU A 540 -12.18 -3.18 -4.29
CA LEU A 540 -13.30 -3.94 -4.85
C LEU A 540 -14.59 -3.52 -4.14
N ARG A 541 -15.55 -3.00 -4.90
CA ARG A 541 -16.87 -2.61 -4.43
C ARG A 541 -17.92 -3.59 -4.95
N GLU A 542 -18.64 -4.22 -4.03
CA GLU A 542 -19.83 -5.00 -4.35
C GLU A 542 -21.07 -4.12 -4.16
N ARG A 543 -21.93 -4.07 -5.17
CA ARG A 543 -23.19 -3.31 -5.14
C ARG A 543 -24.32 -4.23 -4.67
N HIS A 544 -25.41 -3.64 -4.16
CA HIS A 544 -26.58 -4.36 -3.62
C HIS A 544 -27.21 -5.41 -4.57
N CYS A 545 -26.99 -5.31 -5.88
CA CYS A 545 -27.46 -6.29 -6.87
C CYS A 545 -26.44 -7.40 -7.20
N GLY A 546 -25.31 -7.48 -6.47
CA GLY A 546 -24.22 -8.42 -6.74
C GLY A 546 -23.23 -7.93 -7.81
N ASN A 547 -23.46 -6.77 -8.41
CA ASN A 547 -22.52 -6.22 -9.39
C ASN A 547 -21.21 -5.84 -8.68
N GLN A 548 -20.10 -6.39 -9.17
CA GLN A 548 -18.77 -6.09 -8.69
C GLN A 548 -18.11 -5.05 -9.59
N ALA A 549 -17.61 -4.00 -8.97
CA ALA A 549 -16.88 -2.94 -9.63
C ALA A 549 -15.56 -2.66 -8.91
N LEU A 550 -14.51 -2.49 -9.70
CA LEU A 550 -13.20 -2.09 -9.23
C LEU A 550 -13.12 -0.58 -9.22
N VAL A 551 -12.94 0.01 -8.05
CA VAL A 551 -12.74 1.44 -7.89
C VAL A 551 -11.24 1.71 -7.78
N ILE A 552 -10.70 2.39 -8.79
CA ILE A 552 -9.29 2.78 -8.86
C ILE A 552 -9.21 4.28 -8.55
N TYR A 553 -8.46 4.59 -7.50
CA TYR A 553 -8.09 5.93 -7.08
C TYR A 553 -6.69 6.23 -7.60
N ASP A 554 -6.55 7.20 -8.50
CA ASP A 554 -5.29 7.61 -9.13
C ASP A 554 -4.79 8.93 -8.51
N PHE A 555 -3.55 8.94 -8.04
CA PHE A 555 -2.92 10.11 -7.42
C PHE A 555 -1.98 10.85 -8.38
N THR A 556 -1.87 10.43 -9.65
CA THR A 556 -0.88 10.97 -10.60
C THR A 556 -1.25 12.31 -11.23
#